data_AF-A0A318QUH8-F1
#
_entry.id   AF-A0A318QUH8-F1
#
_cell.length_a   1.000
_cell.length_b   1.000
_cell.length_c   1.000
_cell.angle_alpha   90.00
_cell.angle_beta   90.00
_cell.angle_gamma   90.00
#
_symmetry.space_group_name_H-M   'P 1'
#
loop_
_entity.id
_entity.type
_entity.pdbx_description
1 polymer ?
#
loop_
_entity_poly.entity_id
_entity_poly.type
_entity_poly.pdbx_seq_one_letter_code
_entity_poly.pdbx_strand_id
1 'polypeptide(L)'
;MKVLFSGPAQYGRMRTLFLSSGLLSCGLIGTFGSYAHAQVQTQIAQDRVRLGNSTPLIQQIDPATVRDSERAQADAQQTVTTDTGTDNALDTSGNLLGNMWGARPWLYKHGISFDIQEVDEVWGNGTGGTPSTNGDGQGSGTGPAYDGVTMPTLTIDTEKLFGLKGGLFNVSALQTRGRSISQDHLNNFNPISGFEADRSTRLFELWYQQSFLKGKLDVKIGQQ
;
A
#
# COMPACT_ATOMS: atom_id res chain seq x y z
N MET A 1 -10.03 11.83 19.17
CA MET A 1 -9.61 10.96 20.29
C MET A 1 -10.42 9.68 20.22
N LYS A 2 -9.90 8.63 19.58
CA LYS A 2 -10.58 7.33 19.45
C LYS A 2 -9.85 6.35 20.36
N VAL A 3 -10.49 5.99 21.47
CA VAL A 3 -9.97 5.04 22.46
C VAL A 3 -10.71 3.73 22.22
N LEU A 4 -9.99 2.69 21.78
CA LEU A 4 -10.55 1.35 21.60
C LEU A 4 -10.07 0.48 22.77
N PHE A 5 -11.00 0.04 23.62
CA PHE A 5 -10.74 -0.93 24.68
C PHE A 5 -11.11 -2.34 24.19
N SER A 6 -10.19 -3.29 24.30
CA SER A 6 -10.48 -4.73 24.18
C SER A 6 -9.99 -5.44 25.44
N GLY A 7 -10.91 -6.08 26.16
CA GLY A 7 -10.64 -6.79 27.42
C GLY A 7 -9.97 -8.17 27.20
N PRO A 8 -9.35 -8.76 28.24
CA PRO A 8 -8.63 -10.01 28.12
C PRO A 8 -9.54 -11.25 28.21
N ALA A 9 -9.22 -12.25 27.37
CA ALA A 9 -9.81 -13.59 27.39
C ALA A 9 -9.26 -14.44 28.56
N GLN A 10 -10.16 -15.16 29.24
CA GLN A 10 -9.82 -16.08 30.32
C GLN A 10 -9.45 -17.47 29.78
N TYR A 11 -8.40 -18.05 30.36
CA TYR A 11 -7.92 -19.41 30.15
C TYR A 11 -8.85 -20.45 30.80
N GLY A 12 -9.24 -21.48 30.04
CA GLY A 12 -9.91 -22.68 30.55
C GLY A 12 -9.23 -23.94 30.03
N ARG A 13 -8.60 -24.69 30.94
CA ARG A 13 -7.86 -25.95 30.73
C ARG A 13 -8.82 -27.11 30.96
N MET A 14 -8.96 -28.08 30.05
CA MET A 14 -9.59 -29.37 30.40
C MET A 14 -9.02 -30.55 29.60
N ARG A 15 -9.03 -31.70 30.26
CA ARG A 15 -8.16 -32.87 30.11
C ARG A 15 -8.62 -33.88 29.06
N THR A 16 -7.62 -34.52 28.47
CA THR A 16 -7.48 -35.91 28.00
C THR A 16 -8.68 -36.86 28.13
N LEU A 17 -9.02 -37.56 27.04
CA LEU A 17 -9.42 -38.97 27.09
C LEU A 17 -9.00 -39.70 25.80
N PHE A 18 -8.17 -40.74 25.96
CA PHE A 18 -7.88 -41.76 24.97
C PHE A 18 -9.06 -42.73 24.89
N LEU A 19 -9.43 -43.17 23.68
CA LEU A 19 -9.98 -44.51 23.48
C LEU A 19 -9.56 -45.08 22.12
N SER A 20 -8.86 -46.21 22.23
CA SER A 20 -8.37 -47.13 21.20
C SER A 20 -9.50 -47.88 20.49
N SER A 21 -9.32 -48.22 19.21
CA SER A 21 -9.30 -49.60 18.66
C SER A 21 -9.53 -49.63 17.14
N GLY A 22 -8.85 -50.56 16.44
CA GLY A 22 -9.25 -51.04 15.11
C GLY A 22 -8.17 -51.02 14.02
N LEU A 23 -7.37 -52.09 13.94
CA LEU A 23 -6.51 -52.45 12.81
C LEU A 23 -7.36 -52.71 11.55
N LEU A 24 -6.97 -52.14 10.40
CA LEU A 24 -7.12 -52.81 9.10
C LEU A 24 -6.02 -52.34 8.14
N SER A 25 -5.12 -53.26 7.81
CA SER A 25 -4.09 -53.10 6.78
C SER A 25 -4.71 -53.23 5.39
N CYS A 26 -4.48 -52.27 4.51
CA CYS A 26 -4.45 -52.52 3.07
C CYS A 26 -3.50 -51.52 2.42
N GLY A 27 -2.41 -52.03 1.84
CA GLY A 27 -1.45 -51.22 1.10
C GLY A 27 -2.02 -50.80 -0.25
N LEU A 28 -1.82 -49.53 -0.60
CA LEU A 28 -1.90 -49.05 -1.97
C LEU A 28 -0.84 -47.97 -2.17
N ILE A 29 0.05 -48.28 -3.10
CA ILE A 29 1.10 -47.43 -3.66
C ILE A 29 0.44 -46.25 -4.38
N GLY A 30 0.98 -45.04 -4.21
CA GLY A 30 0.92 -44.03 -5.26
C GLY A 30 0.55 -42.62 -4.84
N THR A 31 1.40 -41.69 -5.28
CA THR A 31 1.20 -40.25 -5.44
C THR A 31 1.41 -39.35 -4.22
N PHE A 32 2.61 -38.78 -4.15
CA PHE A 32 2.84 -37.49 -3.51
C PHE A 32 1.99 -36.44 -4.23
N GLY A 33 0.85 -36.08 -3.64
CA GLY A 33 0.08 -34.93 -4.06
C GLY A 33 0.89 -33.67 -3.80
N SER A 34 1.40 -33.05 -4.87
CA SER A 34 1.84 -31.67 -4.83
C SER A 34 0.66 -30.82 -4.38
N TYR A 35 0.78 -30.18 -3.21
CA TYR A 35 -0.15 -29.13 -2.81
C TYR A 35 0.06 -27.96 -3.77
N ALA A 36 -0.75 -27.94 -4.83
CA ALA A 36 -0.91 -26.77 -5.66
C ALA A 36 -1.43 -25.66 -4.74
N HIS A 37 -0.60 -24.64 -4.51
CA HIS A 37 -1.08 -23.37 -4.00
C HIS A 37 -2.11 -22.87 -5.00
N ALA A 38 -3.39 -23.05 -4.67
CA ALA A 38 -4.47 -22.39 -5.38
C ALA A 38 -4.23 -20.90 -5.18
N GLN A 39 -3.64 -20.25 -6.19
CA GLN A 39 -3.65 -18.81 -6.29
C GLN A 39 -5.11 -18.41 -6.30
N VAL A 40 -5.60 -17.87 -5.18
CA VAL A 40 -6.93 -17.30 -5.09
C VAL A 40 -6.93 -16.16 -6.10
N GLN A 41 -7.52 -16.44 -7.26
CA GLN A 41 -7.59 -15.47 -8.33
C GLN A 41 -8.38 -14.29 -7.79
N THR A 42 -7.74 -13.12 -7.72
CA THR A 42 -8.37 -11.91 -7.18
C THR A 42 -9.67 -11.64 -7.93
N GLN A 43 -10.68 -11.07 -7.26
CA GLN A 43 -11.95 -10.73 -7.93
C GLN A 43 -11.70 -9.90 -9.20
N ILE A 44 -10.66 -9.05 -9.20
CA ILE A 44 -10.17 -8.30 -10.37
C ILE A 44 -9.75 -9.21 -11.53
N ALA A 45 -9.06 -10.31 -11.26
CA ALA A 45 -8.65 -11.26 -12.30
C ALA A 45 -9.84 -12.07 -12.84
N GLN A 46 -10.81 -12.42 -11.99
CA GLN A 46 -12.04 -13.10 -12.42
C GLN A 46 -12.95 -12.17 -13.24
N ASP A 47 -13.04 -10.89 -12.85
CA ASP A 47 -13.82 -9.89 -13.56
C ASP A 47 -13.17 -9.50 -14.89
N ARG A 48 -11.83 -9.44 -14.97
CA ARG A 48 -11.10 -9.27 -16.25
C ARG A 48 -11.40 -10.39 -17.25
N VAL A 49 -11.49 -11.63 -16.78
CA VAL A 49 -11.83 -12.80 -17.61
C VAL A 49 -13.29 -12.78 -18.04
N ARG A 50 -14.22 -12.38 -17.15
CA ARG A 50 -15.66 -12.31 -17.45
C ARG A 50 -16.04 -11.14 -18.35
N LEU A 51 -15.40 -9.99 -18.17
CA LEU A 51 -15.80 -8.74 -18.81
C LEU A 51 -15.08 -8.51 -20.15
N GLY A 52 -14.16 -9.38 -20.57
CA GLY A 52 -13.60 -9.39 -21.92
C GLY A 52 -13.16 -8.01 -22.41
N ASN A 53 -12.37 -7.29 -21.61
CA ASN A 53 -11.90 -5.92 -21.90
C ASN A 53 -13.02 -4.88 -22.17
N SER A 54 -14.29 -5.19 -21.91
CA SER A 54 -15.45 -4.42 -22.39
C SER A 54 -16.07 -3.50 -21.35
N THR A 55 -15.61 -3.53 -20.11
CA THR A 55 -15.93 -2.50 -19.11
C THR A 55 -14.77 -1.52 -19.01
N PRO A 56 -15.01 -0.20 -18.96
CA PRO A 56 -13.95 0.73 -18.61
C PRO A 56 -13.35 0.26 -17.27
N LEU A 57 -12.04 0.07 -17.24
CA LEU A 57 -11.35 -0.23 -16.00
C LEU A 57 -11.44 1.02 -15.13
N ILE A 58 -12.43 1.07 -14.25
CA ILE A 58 -12.52 2.10 -13.22
C ILE A 58 -11.56 1.69 -12.12
N GLN A 59 -10.33 2.20 -12.18
CA GLN A 59 -9.31 1.95 -11.16
C GLN A 59 -9.47 2.97 -10.04
N GLN A 60 -10.50 2.79 -9.22
CA GLN A 60 -10.78 3.65 -8.07
C GLN A 60 -9.94 3.22 -6.86
N ILE A 61 -8.62 3.17 -7.02
CA ILE A 61 -7.73 2.92 -5.89
C ILE A 61 -7.28 4.29 -5.38
N ASP A 62 -7.58 4.57 -4.11
CA ASP A 62 -7.18 5.81 -3.47
C ASP A 62 -5.65 5.84 -3.24
N PRO A 63 -4.98 7.00 -3.42
CA PRO A 63 -3.54 7.12 -3.20
C PRO A 63 -3.06 6.60 -1.84
N ALA A 64 -3.82 6.83 -0.77
CA ALA A 64 -3.48 6.33 0.55
C ALA A 64 -3.54 4.81 0.61
N THR A 65 -4.50 4.20 -0.09
CA THR A 65 -4.65 2.74 -0.13
C THR A 65 -3.49 2.06 -0.84
N VAL A 66 -3.01 2.61 -1.97
CA VAL A 66 -1.83 2.04 -2.64
C VAL A 66 -0.61 2.15 -1.73
N ARG A 67 -0.38 3.32 -1.15
CA ARG A 67 0.75 3.56 -0.26
C ARG A 67 0.74 2.66 0.97
N ASP A 68 -0.40 2.53 1.63
CA ASP A 68 -0.53 1.67 2.81
C ASP A 68 -0.34 0.20 2.46
N SER A 69 -0.77 -0.21 1.26
CA SER A 69 -0.54 -1.57 0.74
C SER A 69 0.94 -1.83 0.43
N GLU A 70 1.62 -0.90 -0.24
CA GLU A 70 3.04 -1.01 -0.55
C GLU A 70 3.89 -0.99 0.73
N ARG A 71 3.56 -0.14 1.71
CA ARG A 71 4.24 -0.13 3.02
C ARG A 71 4.03 -1.43 3.77
N ALA A 72 2.80 -1.95 3.81
CA ALA A 72 2.52 -3.22 4.47
C ALA A 72 3.31 -4.38 3.86
N GLN A 73 3.53 -4.35 2.53
CA GLN A 73 4.41 -5.31 1.85
C GLN A 73 5.88 -5.11 2.26
N ALA A 74 6.37 -3.86 2.29
CA ALA A 74 7.74 -3.55 2.72
C ALA A 74 8.03 -3.99 4.17
N ASP A 75 7.12 -3.74 5.10
CA ASP A 75 7.24 -4.14 6.51
C ASP A 75 7.20 -5.68 6.68
N ALA A 76 6.40 -6.37 5.87
CA ALA A 76 6.36 -7.83 5.84
C ALA A 76 7.66 -8.43 5.29
N GLN A 77 8.25 -7.83 4.26
CA GLN A 77 9.55 -8.25 3.71
C GLN A 77 10.69 -8.06 4.73
N GLN A 78 10.71 -6.94 5.47
CA GLN A 78 11.72 -6.66 6.48
C GLN A 78 11.75 -7.71 7.60
N THR A 79 10.57 -8.16 8.05
CA THR A 79 10.45 -9.18 9.12
C THR A 79 11.07 -10.52 8.73
N VAL A 80 11.01 -10.89 7.43
CA VAL A 80 11.56 -12.15 6.90
C VAL A 80 13.09 -12.11 6.76
N THR A 81 13.66 -10.95 6.43
CA THR A 81 15.13 -10.82 6.24
C THR A 81 15.93 -10.82 7.54
N THR A 82 15.32 -10.47 8.68
CA THR A 82 15.97 -10.46 10.00
C THR A 82 16.32 -11.84 10.58
N ASP A 83 15.81 -12.95 10.02
CA ASP A 83 16.01 -14.31 10.54
C ASP A 83 17.20 -15.06 9.86
N THR A 84 17.69 -14.54 8.73
CA THR A 84 18.91 -15.04 8.08
C THR A 84 20.06 -14.08 8.37
N GLY A 85 20.99 -14.49 9.24
CA GLY A 85 22.10 -13.69 9.78
C GLY A 85 23.17 -13.20 8.81
N THR A 86 22.77 -12.48 7.77
CA THR A 86 23.59 -11.52 7.04
C THR A 86 23.24 -10.14 7.58
N ASP A 87 24.25 -9.49 8.17
CA ASP A 87 24.42 -8.04 8.35
C ASP A 87 23.22 -7.14 8.00
N ASN A 88 22.89 -6.19 8.90
CA ASN A 88 21.87 -5.12 8.84
C ASN A 88 21.85 -4.26 7.54
N ALA A 89 21.90 -4.88 6.37
CA ALA A 89 21.90 -4.28 5.07
C ALA A 89 20.45 -3.99 4.72
N LEU A 90 20.16 -2.72 4.50
CA LEU A 90 18.88 -2.29 3.98
C LEU A 90 18.63 -2.97 2.63
N ASP A 91 17.54 -3.72 2.55
CA ASP A 91 17.04 -4.17 1.25
C ASP A 91 16.52 -2.93 0.49
N THR A 92 17.20 -2.62 -0.61
CA THR A 92 16.85 -1.49 -1.48
C THR A 92 16.30 -1.95 -2.84
N SER A 93 16.12 -3.27 -3.04
CA SER A 93 15.70 -3.85 -4.31
C SER A 93 14.34 -3.34 -4.81
N GLY A 94 13.44 -2.99 -3.89
CA GLY A 94 12.14 -2.38 -4.19
C GLY A 94 12.15 -0.88 -4.50
N ASN A 95 13.31 -0.21 -4.47
CA ASN A 95 13.39 1.25 -4.64
C ASN A 95 14.02 1.62 -5.99
N LEU A 96 13.37 2.49 -6.76
CA LEU A 96 13.89 2.95 -8.07
C LEU A 96 15.25 3.65 -7.96
N LEU A 97 15.48 4.38 -6.87
CA LEU A 97 16.75 5.07 -6.62
C LEU A 97 17.76 4.20 -5.87
N GLY A 98 17.42 2.93 -5.60
CA GLY A 98 18.26 2.00 -4.84
C GLY A 98 18.78 2.62 -3.54
N ASN A 99 20.10 2.69 -3.41
CA ASN A 99 20.78 3.25 -2.23
C ASN A 99 20.92 4.79 -2.25
N MET A 100 20.44 5.48 -3.28
CA MET A 100 20.59 6.94 -3.48
C MET A 100 22.04 7.41 -3.30
N TRP A 101 22.99 6.77 -3.99
CA TRP A 101 24.44 7.04 -3.85
C TRP A 101 24.98 6.93 -2.41
N GLY A 102 24.32 6.14 -1.57
CA GLY A 102 24.66 5.95 -0.15
C GLY A 102 23.88 6.85 0.81
N ALA A 103 23.06 7.80 0.31
CA ALA A 103 22.23 8.64 1.16
C ALA A 103 21.17 7.85 1.92
N ARG A 104 20.55 6.84 1.29
CA ARG A 104 19.47 6.04 1.91
C ARG A 104 20.01 5.19 3.09
N PRO A 105 21.13 4.44 2.94
CA PRO A 105 21.80 3.81 4.08
C PRO A 105 22.27 4.78 5.16
N TRP A 106 22.77 5.96 4.78
CA TRP A 106 23.22 6.96 5.74
C TRP A 106 22.06 7.51 6.58
N LEU A 107 20.94 7.88 5.95
CA LEU A 107 19.73 8.35 6.62
C LEU A 107 19.17 7.29 7.57
N TYR A 108 19.08 6.04 7.11
CA TYR A 108 18.52 4.96 7.92
C TYR A 108 19.36 4.64 9.16
N LYS A 109 20.70 4.72 9.06
CA LYS A 109 21.59 4.62 10.22
C LYS A 109 21.31 5.70 11.26
N HIS A 110 20.83 6.87 10.84
CA HIS A 110 20.42 7.97 11.71
C HIS A 110 18.92 7.96 12.05
N GLY A 111 18.21 6.87 11.75
CA GLY A 111 16.79 6.74 12.06
C GLY A 111 15.86 7.46 11.10
N ILE A 112 16.32 7.89 9.94
CA ILE A 112 15.51 8.59 8.95
C ILE A 112 15.26 7.65 7.77
N SER A 113 13.99 7.43 7.46
CA SER A 113 13.55 6.69 6.28
C SER A 113 12.78 7.64 5.38
N PHE A 114 13.18 7.72 4.12
CA PHE A 114 12.56 8.59 3.14
C PHE A 114 12.08 7.79 1.94
N ASP A 115 10.83 7.94 1.58
CA ASP A 115 10.19 7.22 0.50
C ASP A 115 9.45 8.17 -0.44
N ILE A 116 9.45 7.85 -1.73
CA ILE A 116 8.66 8.56 -2.73
C ILE A 116 7.98 7.49 -3.58
N GLN A 117 6.66 7.51 -3.53
CA GLN A 117 5.84 6.74 -4.43
C GLN A 117 5.27 7.67 -5.51
N GLU A 118 5.27 7.19 -6.74
CA GLU A 118 4.83 7.94 -7.91
C GLU A 118 3.83 7.11 -8.70
N VAL A 119 2.67 7.70 -9.00
CA VAL A 119 1.65 7.10 -9.87
C VAL A 119 1.44 8.03 -11.05
N ASP A 120 1.69 7.51 -12.24
CA ASP A 120 1.52 8.22 -13.51
C ASP A 120 0.50 7.48 -14.37
N GLU A 121 -0.53 8.19 -14.82
CA GLU A 121 -1.58 7.64 -15.67
C GLU A 121 -1.71 8.42 -16.98
N VAL A 122 -1.87 7.68 -18.06
CA VAL A 122 -2.11 8.24 -19.39
C VAL A 122 -3.39 7.64 -19.93
N TRP A 123 -4.35 8.52 -20.18
CA TRP A 123 -5.66 8.18 -20.71
C TRP A 123 -5.77 8.62 -22.16
N GLY A 124 -6.57 7.91 -22.95
CA GLY A 124 -6.83 8.28 -24.34
C GLY A 124 -8.32 8.18 -24.65
N ASN A 125 -8.95 9.31 -24.96
CA ASN A 125 -10.30 9.31 -25.52
C ASN A 125 -10.22 9.15 -27.05
N GLY A 126 -10.65 8.00 -27.56
CA GLY A 126 -10.63 7.70 -28.99
C GLY A 126 -11.81 8.29 -29.77
N THR A 127 -12.97 8.48 -29.16
CA THR A 127 -14.20 8.91 -29.86
C THR A 127 -15.20 9.58 -28.91
N GLY A 128 -15.92 10.60 -29.39
CA GLY A 128 -16.94 11.30 -28.61
C GLY A 128 -16.36 12.23 -27.55
N GLY A 129 -17.15 12.54 -26.52
CA GLY A 129 -16.80 13.53 -25.50
C GLY A 129 -17.02 14.98 -25.97
N THR A 130 -16.62 15.93 -25.12
CA THR A 130 -16.65 17.36 -25.38
C THR A 130 -15.25 17.91 -25.56
N PRO A 131 -15.09 19.01 -26.34
CA PRO A 131 -13.85 19.78 -26.36
C PRO A 131 -13.40 20.10 -24.94
N SER A 132 -12.09 20.27 -24.75
CA SER A 132 -11.49 20.56 -23.43
C SER A 132 -12.20 21.74 -22.76
N THR A 133 -12.69 21.53 -21.54
CA THR A 133 -13.34 22.55 -20.72
C THR A 133 -12.34 23.52 -20.09
N ASN A 134 -11.05 23.17 -20.09
CA ASN A 134 -9.94 24.02 -19.62
C ASN A 134 -9.32 24.91 -20.73
N GLY A 135 -9.81 24.84 -21.97
CA GLY A 135 -9.33 25.60 -23.13
C GLY A 135 -10.31 26.68 -23.61
N ASP A 136 -10.20 27.06 -24.88
CA ASP A 136 -11.14 27.98 -25.55
C ASP A 136 -12.49 27.31 -25.89
N GLY A 137 -12.71 26.09 -25.42
CA GLY A 137 -13.92 25.29 -25.67
C GLY A 137 -14.05 24.82 -27.12
N GLN A 138 -13.01 24.99 -27.95
CA GLN A 138 -13.00 24.58 -29.34
C GLN A 138 -12.12 23.34 -29.54
N GLY A 139 -12.45 22.55 -30.56
CA GLY A 139 -11.65 21.39 -30.95
C GLY A 139 -12.36 20.04 -30.76
N SER A 140 -11.57 18.97 -30.72
CA SER A 140 -12.10 17.61 -30.55
C SER A 140 -12.25 17.26 -29.08
N GLY A 141 -13.24 16.44 -28.73
CA GLY A 141 -13.30 15.78 -27.42
C GLY A 141 -12.37 14.58 -27.29
N THR A 142 -11.75 14.15 -28.39
CA THR A 142 -10.79 13.05 -28.43
C THR A 142 -9.38 13.53 -28.17
N GLY A 143 -8.58 12.73 -27.49
CA GLY A 143 -7.17 13.04 -27.26
C GLY A 143 -6.59 12.33 -26.04
N PRO A 144 -5.27 12.43 -25.86
CA PRO A 144 -4.62 11.94 -24.66
C PRO A 144 -4.82 12.91 -23.49
N ALA A 145 -4.95 12.37 -22.30
CA ALA A 145 -4.89 13.10 -21.04
C ALA A 145 -3.86 12.42 -20.13
N TYR A 146 -3.26 13.19 -19.25
CA TYR A 146 -2.25 12.71 -18.31
C TYR A 146 -2.52 13.31 -16.94
N ASP A 147 -2.44 12.47 -15.93
CA ASP A 147 -2.47 12.81 -14.53
C ASP A 147 -1.47 11.96 -13.74
N GLY A 148 -1.12 12.48 -12.57
CA GLY A 148 -0.18 11.79 -11.71
C GLY A 148 -0.17 12.33 -10.30
N VAL A 149 0.29 11.49 -9.38
CA VAL A 149 0.34 11.79 -7.95
C VAL A 149 1.69 11.35 -7.38
N THR A 150 2.47 12.33 -6.90
CA THR A 150 3.68 12.08 -6.11
C THR A 150 3.33 12.05 -4.63
N MET A 151 3.82 11.03 -3.92
CA MET A 151 3.51 10.79 -2.52
C MET A 151 4.80 10.64 -1.69
N PRO A 152 5.49 11.75 -1.38
CA PRO A 152 6.66 11.67 -0.51
C PRO A 152 6.25 11.36 0.92
N THR A 153 7.00 10.46 1.56
CA THR A 153 6.84 10.13 2.98
C THR A 153 8.19 10.13 3.70
N LEU A 154 8.24 10.78 4.84
CA LEU A 154 9.37 10.82 5.74
C LEU A 154 8.99 10.21 7.08
N THR A 155 9.72 9.18 7.49
CA THR A 155 9.57 8.52 8.79
C THR A 155 10.84 8.70 9.60
N ILE A 156 10.71 9.08 10.85
CA ILE A 156 11.82 9.31 11.78
C ILE A 156 11.63 8.44 13.02
N ASP A 157 12.60 7.56 13.25
CA ASP A 157 12.79 6.78 14.47
C ASP A 157 13.59 7.60 15.48
N THR A 158 12.92 8.02 16.56
CA THR A 158 13.53 8.90 17.57
C THR A 158 14.57 8.19 18.42
N GLU A 159 14.53 6.85 18.49
CA GLU A 159 15.51 6.07 19.24
C GLU A 159 16.86 6.13 18.54
N LYS A 160 16.86 5.98 17.23
CA LYS A 160 18.07 6.09 16.41
C LYS A 160 18.55 7.53 16.24
N LEU A 161 17.64 8.50 16.15
CA LEU A 161 18.00 9.89 15.88
C LEU A 161 18.58 10.61 17.11
N PHE A 162 17.98 10.44 18.29
CA PHE A 162 18.42 11.13 19.52
C PHE A 162 18.24 10.30 20.81
N GLY A 163 18.03 8.98 20.69
CA GLY A 163 18.02 8.06 21.84
C GLY A 163 16.68 7.93 22.57
N LEU A 164 15.61 8.58 22.10
CA LEU A 164 14.29 8.48 22.73
C LEU A 164 13.59 7.19 22.28
N LYS A 165 13.49 6.22 23.19
CA LYS A 165 12.93 4.90 22.91
C LYS A 165 11.44 4.95 22.56
N GLY A 166 11.05 4.22 21.52
CA GLY A 166 9.66 4.01 21.16
C GLY A 166 8.94 5.22 20.57
N GLY A 167 9.66 6.25 20.13
CA GLY A 167 9.07 7.38 19.41
C GLY A 167 9.20 7.22 17.90
N LEU A 168 8.12 7.52 17.18
CA LEU A 168 8.05 7.46 15.73
C LEU A 168 7.33 8.69 15.21
N PHE A 169 7.95 9.41 14.29
CA PHE A 169 7.36 10.58 13.64
C PHE A 169 7.20 10.31 12.15
N ASN A 170 6.05 10.66 11.58
CA ASN A 170 5.76 10.43 10.17
C ASN A 170 5.13 11.68 9.56
N VAL A 171 5.63 12.07 8.40
CA VAL A 171 5.14 13.17 7.58
C VAL A 171 4.93 12.64 6.17
N SER A 172 3.76 12.85 5.60
CA SER A 172 3.50 12.58 4.20
C SER A 172 2.78 13.72 3.54
N ALA A 173 3.07 13.92 2.26
CA ALA A 173 2.37 14.88 1.42
C ALA A 173 1.87 14.18 0.16
N LEU A 174 0.92 14.81 -0.51
CA LEU A 174 0.44 14.43 -1.83
C LEU A 174 0.60 15.64 -2.75
N GLN A 175 1.21 15.41 -3.90
CA GLN A 175 1.24 16.37 -4.99
C GLN A 175 0.52 15.79 -6.19
N THR A 176 -0.66 16.33 -6.49
CA THR A 176 -1.43 15.95 -7.67
C THR A 176 -1.07 16.87 -8.84
N ARG A 177 -0.86 16.30 -10.03
CA ARG A 177 -0.55 17.02 -11.27
C ARG A 177 -1.34 16.45 -12.43
N GLY A 178 -1.34 17.19 -13.54
CA GLY A 178 -2.01 16.78 -14.78
C GLY A 178 -3.44 17.30 -14.90
N ARG A 179 -4.30 16.58 -15.63
CA ARG A 179 -5.66 17.00 -15.98
C ARG A 179 -6.58 15.79 -15.96
N SER A 180 -7.72 15.92 -15.27
CA SER A 180 -8.75 14.89 -15.24
C SER A 180 -9.41 14.76 -16.62
N ILE A 181 -9.31 13.59 -17.26
CA ILE A 181 -10.01 13.32 -18.52
C ILE A 181 -11.53 13.29 -18.31
N SER A 182 -11.97 12.84 -17.13
CA SER A 182 -13.38 12.76 -16.76
C SER A 182 -14.02 14.15 -16.77
N GLN A 183 -13.38 15.14 -16.17
CA GLN A 183 -13.90 16.51 -16.11
C GLN A 183 -13.57 17.35 -17.36
N ASP A 184 -12.41 17.13 -18.00
CA ASP A 184 -11.97 17.95 -19.12
C ASP A 184 -12.70 17.60 -20.43
N HIS A 185 -12.94 16.30 -20.67
CA HIS A 185 -13.45 15.82 -21.97
C HIS A 185 -14.70 14.95 -21.89
N LEU A 186 -15.01 14.34 -20.74
CA LEU A 186 -16.14 13.42 -20.65
C LEU A 186 -17.36 14.01 -19.93
N ASN A 187 -17.22 15.21 -19.32
CA ASN A 187 -18.21 15.80 -18.41
C ASN A 187 -18.75 14.79 -17.39
N ASN A 188 -17.87 13.92 -16.91
CA ASN A 188 -18.19 12.87 -15.99
C ASN A 188 -17.86 13.32 -14.56
N PHE A 189 -18.86 13.26 -13.68
CA PHE A 189 -18.71 13.61 -12.27
C PHE A 189 -18.12 12.49 -11.42
N ASN A 190 -18.16 11.25 -11.91
CA ASN A 190 -17.51 10.12 -11.27
C ASN A 190 -16.17 9.85 -11.97
N PRO A 191 -15.03 10.16 -11.35
CA PRO A 191 -13.73 9.95 -11.98
C PRO A 191 -13.54 8.52 -12.49
N ILE A 192 -12.93 8.35 -13.65
CA ILE A 192 -12.58 7.02 -14.17
C ILE A 192 -11.33 6.45 -13.47
N SER A 193 -10.55 7.32 -12.82
CA SER A 193 -9.44 6.97 -11.94
C SER A 193 -9.59 7.52 -10.52
N GLY A 194 -9.07 6.78 -9.53
CA GLY A 194 -8.91 7.25 -8.16
C GLY A 194 -7.82 8.32 -7.98
N PHE A 195 -6.98 8.55 -8.99
CA PHE A 195 -5.89 9.53 -8.98
C PHE A 195 -6.25 10.86 -9.68
N GLU A 196 -7.41 10.92 -10.34
CA GLU A 196 -7.94 12.14 -10.93
C GLU A 196 -8.36 13.11 -9.83
N ALA A 197 -7.56 14.16 -9.63
CA ALA A 197 -7.91 15.28 -8.77
C ALA A 197 -7.28 16.58 -9.26
N ASP A 198 -7.79 17.70 -8.75
CA ASP A 198 -7.24 19.01 -9.06
C ASP A 198 -5.79 19.15 -8.60
N ARG A 199 -5.03 19.91 -9.39
CA ARG A 199 -3.62 20.19 -9.13
C ARG A 199 -3.48 20.85 -7.77
N SER A 200 -2.80 20.18 -6.87
CA SER A 200 -2.63 20.65 -5.51
C SER A 200 -1.45 19.98 -4.84
N THR A 201 -0.88 20.69 -3.87
CA THR A 201 0.08 20.13 -2.92
C THR A 201 -0.56 20.20 -1.54
N ARG A 202 -0.73 19.04 -0.90
CA ARG A 202 -1.42 18.92 0.38
C ARG A 202 -0.64 18.07 1.34
N LEU A 203 -0.61 18.49 2.60
CA LEU A 203 -0.14 17.64 3.70
C LEU A 203 -1.19 16.56 3.93
N PHE A 204 -0.78 15.30 3.85
CA PHE A 204 -1.70 14.17 3.95
C PHE A 204 -1.74 13.65 5.38
N GLU A 205 -0.58 13.24 5.90
CA GLU A 205 -0.46 12.83 7.29
C GLU A 205 0.69 13.55 7.96
N LEU A 206 0.48 13.90 9.22
CA LEU A 206 1.51 14.42 10.09
C LEU A 206 1.20 13.95 11.49
N TRP A 207 1.98 13.00 11.99
CA TRP A 207 1.74 12.46 13.31
C TRP A 207 3.02 12.05 14.00
N TYR A 208 2.93 12.07 15.33
CA TYR A 208 3.91 11.52 16.23
C TYR A 208 3.26 10.41 17.05
N GLN A 209 3.95 9.29 17.19
CA GLN A 209 3.57 8.17 18.03
C GLN A 209 4.64 7.94 19.10
N GLN A 210 4.20 7.74 20.33
CA GLN A 210 5.05 7.32 21.44
C GLN A 210 4.51 6.03 22.04
N SER A 211 5.36 5.01 22.06
CA SER A 211 5.13 3.74 22.73
C SER A 211 5.53 3.80 24.19
N PHE A 212 4.69 3.27 25.06
CA PHE A 212 4.86 3.16 26.51
C PHE A 212 4.77 1.69 26.94
N LEU A 213 5.15 1.41 28.19
CA LEU A 213 5.02 0.08 28.82
C LEU A 213 5.68 -1.05 28.01
N LYS A 214 6.85 -0.78 27.39
CA LYS A 214 7.56 -1.71 26.48
C LYS A 214 6.71 -2.15 25.28
N GLY A 215 6.01 -1.20 24.64
CA GLY A 215 5.19 -1.44 23.45
C GLY A 215 3.80 -1.99 23.74
N LYS A 216 3.29 -1.84 24.97
CA LYS A 216 1.93 -2.29 25.33
C LYS A 216 0.88 -1.20 25.18
N LEU A 217 1.31 0.06 25.02
CA LEU A 217 0.44 1.20 24.85
C LEU A 217 1.10 2.18 23.89
N ASP A 218 0.40 2.51 22.80
CA ASP A 218 0.85 3.51 21.85
C ASP A 218 -0.07 4.72 21.88
N VAL A 219 0.52 5.90 22.01
CA VAL A 219 -0.20 7.17 21.94
C VAL A 219 0.22 7.87 20.66
N LYS A 220 -0.74 8.11 19.77
CA LYS A 220 -0.54 8.81 18.48
C LYS A 220 -1.27 10.15 18.50
N ILE A 221 -0.57 11.21 18.12
CA ILE A 221 -1.09 12.58 18.07
C ILE A 221 -0.72 13.17 16.71
N GLY A 222 -1.71 13.72 16.00
CA GLY A 222 -1.50 14.34 14.71
C GLY A 222 -2.72 14.35 13.82
N GLN A 223 -2.49 14.66 12.56
CA GLN A 223 -3.43 14.59 11.46
C GLN A 223 -3.19 13.28 10.68
N GLN A 224 -4.29 12.59 10.41
CA GLN A 224 -4.38 11.40 9.55
C GLN A 224 -5.66 11.49 8.74
#